data_AF-A0A1M7BL27-F1
#
_entry.id   AF-A0A1M7BL27-F1
#
_cell.length_a   1.000
_cell.length_b   1.000
_cell.length_c   1.000
_cell.angle_alpha   90.00
_cell.angle_beta   90.00
_cell.angle_gamma   90.00
#
_symmetry.space_group_name_H-M   'P 1'
#
loop_
_entity.id
_entity.type
_entity.pdbx_description
1 polymer ?
#
loop_
_entity_poly.entity_id
_entity_poly.type
_entity_poly.pdbx_seq_one_letter_code
_entity_poly.pdbx_strand_id
1 'polypeptide(L)' 'MSNAYEAAHGYLKDDFEQTCDNCGAVFRVTVPGQKGHEESEEYYCPECGKEYHVRASNSPSVILIAGRTDGKTNKRG' A
#
# COMPACT_ATOMS: atom_id res chain seq x y z
N MET A 1 24.88 6.91 21.44
CA MET A 1 24.92 5.67 20.64
C MET A 1 23.48 5.26 20.41
N SER A 2 22.97 5.39 19.18
CA SER A 2 21.63 4.93 18.82
C SER A 2 21.60 3.42 19.00
N ASN A 3 20.82 2.94 19.96
CA ASN A 3 20.78 1.54 20.31
C ASN A 3 20.05 0.76 19.20
N ALA A 4 20.73 -0.21 18.61
CA ALA A 4 20.20 -1.01 17.50
C ALA A 4 18.91 -1.76 17.87
N TYR A 5 18.64 -1.97 19.17
CA TYR A 5 17.41 -2.63 19.63
C TYR A 5 16.14 -1.77 19.43
N GLU A 6 16.25 -0.44 19.45
CA GLU A 6 15.09 0.44 19.23
C GLU A 6 14.72 0.55 17.74
N ALA A 7 15.63 0.16 16.85
CA ALA A 7 15.42 0.16 15.41
C ALA A 7 14.58 -1.02 14.91
N ALA A 8 14.34 -2.03 15.76
CA ALA A 8 13.61 -3.25 15.37
C ALA A 8 12.08 -3.17 15.59
N HIS A 9 11.59 -2.14 16.29
CA HIS A 9 10.16 -1.99 16.54
C HIS A 9 9.47 -1.42 15.29
N GLY A 10 8.88 -2.31 14.50
CA GLY A 10 7.95 -1.92 13.44
C GLY A 10 6.73 -1.21 14.04
N TYR A 11 6.31 -0.10 13.45
CA TYR A 11 5.11 0.66 13.81
C TYR A 11 4.27 0.92 12.56
N LEU A 12 3.01 1.31 12.74
CA LEU A 12 2.17 1.77 11.62
C LEU A 12 2.58 3.20 11.26
N LYS A 13 3.15 3.39 10.07
CA LYS A 13 3.61 4.71 9.61
C LYS A 13 2.44 5.54 9.09
N ASP A 14 1.72 5.00 8.11
CA ASP A 14 0.59 5.65 7.46
C ASP A 14 -0.54 4.63 7.24
N ASP A 15 -1.76 5.14 7.21
CA ASP A 15 -2.95 4.37 6.95
C ASP A 15 -3.99 5.27 6.27
N PHE A 16 -4.22 5.03 4.97
CA PHE A 16 -5.02 5.91 4.15
C PHE A 16 -5.84 5.15 3.10
N GLU A 17 -6.91 5.79 2.63
CA GLU A 17 -7.69 5.30 1.51
C GLU A 17 -7.15 5.89 0.20
N GLN A 18 -7.02 5.04 -0.81
CA GLN A 18 -6.57 5.39 -2.15
C GLN A 18 -7.65 5.02 -3.16
N THR A 19 -8.06 5.99 -3.96
CA THR A 19 -8.85 5.74 -5.17
C THR A 19 -7.92 5.44 -6.33
N CYS A 20 -8.18 4.33 -7.02
CA CYS A 20 -7.47 3.96 -8.22
C CYS A 20 -7.86 4.88 -9.37
N ASP A 21 -6.91 5.59 -9.96
CA ASP A 21 -7.15 6.46 -11.11
C ASP A 21 -7.41 5.67 -12.42
N ASN A 22 -6.98 4.40 -12.51
CA ASN A 22 -7.17 3.55 -13.68
C ASN A 22 -8.53 2.84 -13.69
N CYS A 23 -9.01 2.38 -12.53
CA CYS A 23 -10.23 1.58 -12.45
C CYS A 23 -11.32 2.12 -11.51
N GLY A 24 -11.03 3.18 -10.76
CA GLY A 24 -11.96 3.78 -9.80
C GLY A 24 -12.19 2.99 -8.51
N ALA A 25 -11.56 1.83 -8.34
CA ALA A 25 -11.64 1.07 -7.09
C ALA A 25 -11.09 1.88 -5.91
N VAL A 26 -11.73 1.77 -4.74
CA VAL A 26 -11.26 2.39 -3.50
C VAL A 26 -10.67 1.30 -2.61
N PHE A 27 -9.47 1.52 -2.10
CA PHE A 27 -8.78 0.55 -1.26
C PHE A 27 -7.99 1.24 -0.16
N ARG A 28 -7.86 0.57 0.98
CA ARG A 28 -7.04 1.02 2.11
C ARG A 28 -5.61 0.56 1.93
N VAL A 29 -4.66 1.45 2.15
CA VAL A 29 -3.22 1.18 2.12
C VAL A 29 -2.68 1.35 3.53
N THR A 30 -2.06 0.29 4.06
CA THR A 30 -1.43 0.28 5.37
C THR A 30 0.08 0.22 5.18
N VAL A 31 0.77 1.29 5.60
CA VAL A 31 2.20 1.48 5.40
C VAL A 31 2.95 1.11 6.67
N PRO A 32 3.74 0.03 6.66
CA PRO A 32 4.59 -0.30 7.80
C PRO A 32 5.81 0.64 7.85
N GLY A 33 6.16 1.05 9.06
CA GLY A 33 7.34 1.85 9.37
C GLY A 33 8.27 1.11 10.34
N GLN A 34 9.56 1.40 10.24
CA GLN A 34 10.61 0.92 11.12
C GLN A 34 11.65 2.03 11.26
N LYS A 35 12.05 2.32 12.50
CA LYS A 35 12.99 3.43 12.77
C LYS A 35 14.33 3.17 12.10
N GLY A 36 14.75 4.07 11.22
CA GLY A 36 16.03 3.99 10.50
C GLY A 36 16.00 3.16 9.21
N HIS A 37 14.83 2.64 8.81
CA HIS A 37 14.65 1.98 7.51
C HIS A 37 13.50 2.67 6.77
N GLU A 38 13.80 3.39 5.69
CA GLU A 38 12.80 4.08 4.87
C GLU A 38 13.21 4.04 3.40
N GLU A 39 12.54 3.19 2.64
CA GLU A 39 12.79 2.97 1.22
C GLU A 39 11.52 3.19 0.38
N SER A 40 11.66 3.17 -0.94
CA SER A 40 10.53 3.29 -1.84
C SER A 40 9.98 1.90 -2.11
N GLU A 41 8.78 1.63 -1.62
CA GLU A 41 8.10 0.35 -1.80
C GLU A 41 6.93 0.51 -2.76
N GLU A 42 6.72 -0.52 -3.57
CA GLU A 42 5.60 -0.62 -4.50
C GLU A 42 4.38 -1.27 -3.86
N TYR A 43 3.19 -0.87 -4.31
CA TYR A 43 1.94 -1.54 -4.00
C TYR A 43 0.99 -1.46 -5.18
N TYR A 44 0.04 -2.39 -5.24
CA TYR A 44 -0.82 -2.55 -6.40
C TYR A 44 -2.29 -2.38 -6.05
N CYS A 45 -3.04 -1.79 -6.98
CA CYS A 45 -4.50 -1.84 -6.91
C CYS A 45 -4.96 -3.31 -6.95
N PRO A 46 -5.75 -3.79 -5.98
CA PRO A 46 -6.12 -5.21 -5.87
C PRO A 46 -7.04 -5.68 -7.01
N GLU A 47 -7.58 -4.75 -7.79
CA GLU A 47 -8.50 -5.04 -8.90
C GLU A 47 -7.84 -4.98 -10.27
N CYS A 48 -7.17 -3.87 -10.58
CA CYS A 48 -6.58 -3.65 -11.91
C CYS A 48 -5.08 -3.92 -11.98
N GLY A 49 -4.41 -4.13 -10.85
CA GLY A 49 -2.97 -4.34 -10.79
C GLY A 49 -2.14 -3.08 -11.08
N LYS A 50 -2.75 -1.89 -11.12
CA LYS A 50 -1.99 -0.64 -11.28
C LYS A 50 -1.03 -0.46 -10.11
N GLU A 51 0.22 -0.20 -10.45
CA GLU A 51 1.34 0.02 -9.54
C GLU A 51 1.36 1.46 -9.00
N TYR A 52 1.71 1.58 -7.72
CA TYR A 52 1.88 2.80 -6.96
C TYR A 52 3.12 2.67 -6.08
N HIS A 53 3.64 3.80 -5.60
CA HIS A 53 4.85 3.83 -4.78
C HIS A 53 4.61 4.64 -3.52
N VAL A 54 5.17 4.20 -2.39
CA VAL A 54 5.14 4.92 -1.12
C VAL A 54 6.45 4.73 -0.36
N ARG A 55 6.80 5.70 0.50
CA ARG A 55 7.93 5.56 1.42
C ARG A 55 7.54 4.67 2.59
N ALA A 56 8.03 3.44 2.60
CA ALA A 56 7.74 2.46 3.64
C ALA A 56 9.01 1.76 4.08
N SER A 57 8.89 0.94 5.12
CA SER A 57 9.97 0.07 5.56
C SER A 57 9.83 -1.36 5.03
N ASN A 58 8.62 -1.75 4.63
CA ASN A 58 8.32 -3.03 4.00
C ASN A 58 7.15 -2.83 3.03
N SER A 59 6.87 -3.85 2.22
CA SER A 59 5.77 -3.81 1.26
C SER A 59 4.43 -3.47 1.94
N PRO A 60 3.74 -2.40 1.50
CA PRO A 60 2.46 -1.99 2.05
C PRO A 60 1.38 -3.06 1.86
N SER A 61 0.48 -3.16 2.84
CA SER A 61 -0.70 -4.01 2.72
C SER A 61 -1.85 -3.23 2.09
N VAL A 62 -2.59 -3.87 1.19
CA VAL A 62 -3.72 -3.25 0.49
C VAL A 62 -4.99 -4.07 0.69
N ILE A 63 -6.07 -3.41 1.10
CA ILE A 63 -7.39 -4.03 1.31
C ILE A 63 -8.42 -3.30 0.46
N LEU A 64 -9.14 -4.03 -0.39
CA LEU A 64 -10.22 -3.47 -1.21
C LEU A 64 -11.38 -3.00 -0.30
N ILE A 65 -11.79 -1.74 -0.45
CA ILE A 65 -12.97 -1.15 0.22
C ILE A 65 -14.17 -1.17 -0.73
N ALA A 66 -13.97 -0.65 -1.95
CA ALA A 66 -14.98 -0.58 -2.98
C ALA A 66 -14.40 -1.06 -4.31
N GLY A 67 -15.15 -1.90 -5.01
CA GLY A 67 -14.78 -2.41 -6.33
C GLY A 67 -14.62 -1.31 -7.38
N ARG A 68 -14.09 -1.72 -8.54
CA ARG A 68 -13.88 -0.85 -9.70
C ARG A 68 -15.18 -0.19 -10.20
N THR A 69 -15.07 1.04 -10.69
CA THR A 69 -16.16 1.84 -11.26
C THR A 69 -15.95 2.15 -12.75
N ASP A 70 -14.86 1.68 -13.35
CA ASP A 70 -14.50 1.86 -14.77
C ASP A 70 -15.36 1.07 -15.75
N GLY A 71 -16.34 0.28 -15.26
CA GLY A 71 -17.20 -0.57 -16.07
C GLY A 71 -16.48 -1.77 -16.71
N LYS A 72 -15.18 -1.94 -16.48
CA LYS A 72 -14.40 -3.08 -16.98
C LYS A 72 -14.61 -4.22 -16.00
N THR A 73 -15.12 -5.34 -16.50
CA THR A 73 -15.10 -6.59 -15.77
C THR A 73 -13.87 -7.36 -16.23
N ASN A 74 -12.94 -7.61 -15.33
CA ASN A 74 -11.84 -8.56 -15.49
C ASN A 74 -12.43 -9.98 -15.50
N LYS A 75 -13.21 -10.28 -16.55
CA LYS A 75 -13.55 -11.66 -16.91
C LYS A 75 -12.25 -12.31 -17.34
N ARG A 76 -11.60 -13.02 -16.40
CA ARG A 76 -10.68 -14.09 -16.77
C ARG A 76 -11.55 -15.16 -17.44
N GLY A 77 -11.69 -15.05 -18.76
CA GLY A 77 -12.23 -16.12 -19.59
C GLY A 77 -11.29 -17.30 -19.61
#